data_AF-A0A6U5CLD9-F1
#
_entry.id   AF-A0A6U5CLD9-F1
#
_cell.length_a   1.000
_cell.length_b   1.000
_cell.length_c   1.000
_cell.angle_alpha   90.00
_cell.angle_beta   90.00
_cell.angle_gamma   90.00
#
_symmetry.space_group_name_H-M   'P 1'
#
loop_
_entity.id
_entity.type
_entity.pdbx_description
1 polymer ?
#
loop_
_entity_poly.entity_id
_entity_poly.type
_entity_poly.pdbx_seq_one_letter_code
_entity_poly.pdbx_strand_id
1 'polypeptide(L)'
;EGWLHHLADVYRLHAAEIDKITDEKAKLRHLVQLNVLEQCNNVAANSLVQSKQCESLANGAPYPVPRIHGFAYDPENGRLDDLGWSDEIHGSGADKKSLGFVSPLVKMFGK
;
A
#
# COMPACT_ATOMS: atom_id res chain seq x y z
N GLU A 1 13.26 -2.92 -20.73
CA GLU A 1 12.09 -2.11 -21.14
C GLU A 1 10.87 -2.59 -20.34
N GLY A 2 10.39 -1.86 -19.32
CA GLY A 2 9.24 -2.35 -18.51
C GLY A 2 8.90 -1.60 -17.23
N TRP A 3 9.82 -0.76 -16.71
CA TRP A 3 9.59 0.01 -15.48
C TRP A 3 8.37 0.94 -15.54
N LEU A 4 8.18 1.64 -16.67
CA LEU A 4 7.04 2.54 -16.87
C LEU A 4 5.71 1.80 -17.04
N HIS A 5 5.74 0.50 -17.36
CA HIS A 5 4.53 -0.30 -17.51
C HIS A 5 3.83 -0.47 -16.15
N HIS A 6 4.59 -0.65 -15.08
CA HIS A 6 4.03 -0.72 -13.73
C HIS A 6 3.27 0.55 -13.35
N LEU A 7 3.79 1.72 -13.74
CA LEU A 7 3.10 2.99 -13.51
C LEU A 7 1.83 3.11 -14.36
N ALA A 8 1.86 2.65 -15.61
CA ALA A 8 0.68 2.60 -16.46
C ALA A 8 -0.40 1.64 -15.92
N ASP A 9 -0.01 0.54 -15.28
CA ASP A 9 -0.93 -0.37 -14.60
C ASP A 9 -1.57 0.27 -13.37
N VAL A 10 -0.81 1.01 -12.55
CA VAL A 10 -1.37 1.79 -11.43
C VAL A 10 -2.38 2.81 -11.96
N TYR A 11 -2.05 3.51 -13.03
CA TYR A 11 -2.99 4.44 -13.66
C TYR A 11 -4.26 3.72 -14.12
N ARG A 12 -4.13 2.58 -14.80
CA ARG A 12 -5.26 1.81 -15.32
C ARG A 12 -6.17 1.27 -14.22
N LEU A 13 -5.59 0.86 -13.08
CA LEU A 13 -6.33 0.40 -11.91
C LEU A 13 -7.20 1.52 -11.33
N HIS A 14 -6.69 2.75 -11.34
CA HIS A 14 -7.31 3.92 -10.70
C HIS A 14 -7.85 4.96 -11.68
N ALA A 15 -7.98 4.61 -12.97
CA ALA A 15 -8.32 5.56 -14.03
C ALA A 15 -9.63 6.32 -13.76
N ALA A 16 -10.64 5.62 -13.20
CA ALA A 16 -11.93 6.21 -12.88
C ALA A 16 -11.87 7.32 -11.81
N GLU A 17 -10.89 7.30 -10.91
CA GLU A 17 -10.66 8.36 -9.93
C GLU A 17 -9.79 9.47 -10.52
N ILE A 18 -8.69 9.07 -11.17
CA ILE A 18 -7.72 10.00 -11.76
C ILE A 18 -8.37 10.87 -12.85
N ASP A 19 -9.24 10.29 -13.69
CA ASP A 19 -9.88 11.02 -14.79
C ASP A 19 -10.95 12.01 -14.36
N LYS A 20 -11.39 11.96 -13.10
CA LYS A 20 -12.25 13.01 -12.51
C LYS A 20 -11.48 14.29 -12.20
N ILE A 21 -10.15 14.23 -12.11
CA ILE A 21 -9.30 15.37 -11.80
C ILE A 21 -8.96 16.11 -13.11
N THR A 22 -9.43 17.35 -13.22
CA THR A 22 -9.22 18.18 -14.42
C THR A 22 -7.89 18.92 -14.43
N ASP A 23 -7.34 19.26 -13.25
CA ASP A 23 -6.04 19.92 -13.13
C ASP A 23 -4.91 18.89 -13.30
N GLU A 24 -4.05 19.09 -14.30
CA GLU A 24 -2.98 18.14 -14.62
C GLU A 24 -1.98 17.98 -13.47
N LYS A 25 -1.66 19.07 -12.75
CA LYS A 25 -0.71 19.02 -11.64
C LYS A 25 -1.28 18.22 -10.46
N ALA A 26 -2.55 18.43 -10.14
CA ALA A 26 -3.28 17.62 -9.16
C ALA A 26 -3.41 16.16 -9.59
N LYS A 27 -3.66 15.90 -10.89
CA LYS A 27 -3.73 14.54 -11.45
C LYS A 27 -2.41 13.80 -11.25
N LEU A 28 -1.28 14.43 -11.59
CA LEU A 28 0.06 13.86 -11.39
C LEU A 28 0.38 13.61 -9.92
N ARG A 29 0.08 14.57 -9.03
CA ARG A 29 0.25 14.40 -7.58
C ARG A 29 -0.54 13.21 -7.05
N HIS A 30 -1.78 13.07 -7.48
CA HIS A 30 -2.64 11.98 -7.07
C HIS A 30 -2.14 10.61 -7.59
N LEU A 31 -1.68 10.54 -8.85
CA LEU A 31 -1.05 9.33 -9.38
C LEU A 31 0.20 8.91 -8.58
N VAL A 32 1.01 9.88 -8.13
CA VAL A 32 2.16 9.59 -7.25
C VAL A 32 1.71 8.97 -5.94
N GLN A 33 0.67 9.53 -5.30
CA GLN A 33 0.12 8.99 -4.05
C GLN A 33 -0.38 7.55 -4.24
N LEU A 34 -1.17 7.32 -5.29
CA LEU A 34 -1.67 5.98 -5.63
C LEU A 34 -0.54 4.99 -5.88
N ASN A 35 0.51 5.40 -6.61
CA ASN A 35 1.66 4.54 -6.83
C ASN A 35 2.36 4.17 -5.52
N VAL A 36 2.54 5.11 -4.59
CA VAL A 36 3.11 4.81 -3.27
C VAL A 36 2.26 3.78 -2.52
N LEU A 37 0.93 3.96 -2.50
CA LEU A 37 0.01 3.01 -1.86
C LEU A 37 0.09 1.61 -2.48
N GLU A 38 0.12 1.52 -3.82
CA GLU A 38 0.27 0.23 -4.50
C GLU A 38 1.63 -0.43 -4.22
N GLN A 39 2.71 0.34 -4.12
CA GLN A 39 4.00 -0.24 -3.73
C GLN A 39 4.01 -0.69 -2.27
N CYS A 40 3.35 0.02 -1.37
CA CYS A 40 3.18 -0.45 0.01
C CYS A 40 2.41 -1.78 0.06
N ASN A 41 1.35 -1.95 -0.75
CA ASN A 41 0.64 -3.21 -0.90
C ASN A 41 1.55 -4.33 -1.44
N ASN A 42 2.36 -4.04 -2.45
CA ASN A 42 3.31 -5.02 -3.00
C ASN A 42 4.36 -5.47 -1.97
N VAL A 43 4.86 -4.54 -1.15
CA VAL A 43 5.80 -4.85 -0.07
C VAL A 43 5.12 -5.68 1.02
N ALA A 44 3.89 -5.34 1.40
CA ALA A 44 3.10 -6.10 2.38
C ALA A 44 2.76 -7.52 1.89
N ALA A 45 2.52 -7.68 0.59
CA ALA A 45 2.27 -8.97 -0.05
C ALA A 45 3.51 -9.87 -0.14
N ASN A 46 4.71 -9.33 0.12
CA ASN A 46 5.95 -10.09 0.04
C ASN A 46 6.05 -11.14 1.16
N SER A 47 6.31 -12.39 0.78
CA SER A 47 6.37 -13.51 1.72
C SER A 47 7.47 -13.37 2.78
N LEU A 48 8.58 -12.71 2.46
CA LEU A 48 9.66 -12.45 3.43
C LEU A 48 9.19 -11.46 4.50
N VAL A 49 8.50 -10.40 4.09
CA VAL A 49 7.95 -9.39 5.01
C VAL A 49 6.92 -10.02 5.93
N GLN A 50 5.99 -10.80 5.37
CA GLN A 50 4.98 -11.53 6.14
C GLN A 50 5.61 -12.52 7.13
N SER A 51 6.61 -13.29 6.67
CA SER A 51 7.31 -14.25 7.54
C SER A 51 7.98 -13.55 8.72
N LYS A 52 8.62 -12.40 8.49
CA LYS A 52 9.27 -11.62 9.56
C LYS A 52 8.27 -10.98 10.52
N GLN A 53 7.15 -10.49 10.00
CA GLN A 53 6.06 -9.97 10.84
C GLN A 53 5.47 -11.06 11.74
N CYS A 54 5.20 -12.26 11.21
CA CYS A 54 4.75 -13.40 11.99
C CYS A 54 5.77 -13.84 13.04
N GLU A 55 7.05 -13.94 12.67
CA GLU A 55 8.16 -14.28 13.59
C GLU A 55 8.26 -13.25 14.73
N SER A 56 8.17 -11.96 14.42
CA SER A 56 8.21 -10.88 15.40
C SER A 56 7.07 -11.00 16.42
N LEU A 57 5.85 -11.26 15.97
CA LEU A 57 4.70 -11.44 16.84
C LEU A 57 4.84 -12.69 17.71
N ALA A 58 5.31 -13.81 17.14
CA ALA A 58 5.57 -15.05 17.88
C ALA A 58 6.63 -14.85 18.98
N ASN A 59 7.60 -13.96 18.74
CA ASN A 59 8.64 -13.59 19.71
C ASN A 59 8.18 -12.54 20.74
N GLY A 60 6.88 -12.21 20.78
CA GLY A 60 6.29 -11.33 21.79
C GLY A 60 6.42 -9.84 21.48
N ALA A 61 6.71 -9.46 20.23
CA ALA A 61 6.68 -8.06 19.85
C ALA A 61 5.25 -7.48 19.98
N PRO A 62 5.09 -6.23 20.44
CA PRO A 62 3.78 -5.61 20.62
C PRO A 62 3.05 -5.32 19.29
N TYR A 63 3.76 -5.41 18.16
CA TYR A 63 3.23 -5.18 16.81
C TYR A 63 4.10 -5.92 15.77
N PRO A 64 3.60 -6.14 14.55
CA PRO A 64 4.35 -6.80 13.48
C PRO A 64 5.53 -5.93 13.04
N VAL A 65 6.68 -6.57 12.79
CA VAL A 65 7.92 -5.91 12.36
C VAL A 65 8.50 -6.65 11.15
N PRO A 66 8.88 -5.97 10.04
CA PRO A 66 8.88 -4.52 9.86
C PRO A 66 7.48 -3.93 9.64
N ARG A 67 7.32 -2.66 10.01
CA ARG A 67 6.15 -1.86 9.64
C ARG A 67 6.40 -1.17 8.31
N ILE A 68 5.33 -1.03 7.53
CA ILE A 68 5.35 -0.35 6.25
C ILE A 68 4.60 0.97 6.44
N HIS A 69 5.15 2.04 5.86
CA HIS A 69 4.59 3.38 5.91
C HIS A 69 4.71 4.01 4.52
N GLY A 70 3.63 4.61 4.03
CA GLY A 70 3.58 5.27 2.73
C GLY A 70 3.65 6.78 2.90
N PHE A 71 4.70 7.41 2.36
CA PHE A 71 4.88 8.86 2.40
C PHE A 71 5.06 9.43 1.00
N ALA A 72 4.55 10.64 0.78
CA ALA A 72 4.81 11.45 -0.41
C ALA A 72 5.42 12.80 -0.01
N TYR A 73 6.50 13.20 -0.67
CA TYR A 73 7.16 14.48 -0.43
C TYR A 73 6.92 15.45 -1.59
N ASP A 74 6.45 16.66 -1.29
CA ASP A 74 6.27 17.72 -2.29
C ASP A 74 7.46 18.70 -2.26
N PRO A 75 8.29 18.75 -3.32
CA PRO A 75 9.47 19.62 -3.36
C PRO A 75 9.13 21.11 -3.51
N GLU A 76 7.91 21.48 -3.92
CA GLU A 76 7.50 22.88 -4.10
C GLU A 76 7.26 23.59 -2.77
N ASN A 77 6.71 22.87 -1.79
CA ASN A 77 6.34 23.42 -0.49
C ASN A 77 7.09 22.76 0.69
N GLY A 78 7.88 21.71 0.44
CA GLY A 78 8.65 20.99 1.44
C GLY A 78 7.82 20.11 2.38
N ARG A 79 6.55 19.83 2.03
CA ARG A 79 5.63 19.06 2.88
C ARG A 79 5.82 17.56 2.66
N LEU A 80 5.86 16.81 3.76
CA LEU A 80 5.81 15.36 3.77
C LEU A 80 4.40 14.92 4.18
N ASP A 81 3.70 14.29 3.24
CA ASP A 81 2.35 13.77 3.43
C ASP A 81 2.43 12.29 3.82
N ASP A 82 1.91 11.96 5.01
CA ASP A 82 1.59 10.58 5.38
C ASP A 82 0.31 10.18 4.64
N LEU A 83 0.39 9.13 3.83
CA LEU A 83 -0.74 8.65 3.04
C LEU A 83 -1.67 7.73 3.84
N GLY A 84 -1.39 7.51 5.12
CA GLY A 84 -2.24 6.74 6.01
C GLY A 84 -2.35 5.27 5.61
N TRP A 85 -1.34 4.74 4.91
CA TRP A 85 -1.31 3.33 4.55
C TRP A 85 -1.22 2.49 5.84
N SER A 86 -2.19 1.60 6.03
CA SER A 86 -2.23 0.67 7.15
C SER A 86 -2.43 -0.74 6.63
N ASP A 87 -1.67 -1.69 7.20
CA ASP A 87 -1.82 -3.10 6.89
C ASP A 87 -3.18 -3.61 7.40
N GLU A 88 -4.15 -3.77 6.50
CA GLU A 88 -5.52 -4.23 6.82
C GLU A 88 -5.53 -5.61 7.49
N ILE A 89 -4.45 -6.39 7.36
CA ILE A 89 -4.29 -7.71 7.98
C ILE A 89 -4.23 -7.63 9.52
N HIS A 90 -3.80 -6.49 10.08
CA HIS A 90 -3.57 -6.32 11.51
C HIS A 90 -4.33 -5.12 12.12
N GLY A 91 -5.14 -4.42 11.33
CA GLY A 91 -5.90 -3.24 11.74
C GLY A 91 -7.20 -3.58 12.49
N SER A 92 -7.24 -3.25 13.78
CA SER A 92 -8.48 -3.14 14.54
C SER A 92 -9.37 -2.05 13.94
N GLY A 93 -10.32 -2.45 13.09
CA GLY A 93 -11.52 -1.70 12.74
C GLY A 93 -11.32 -0.50 11.80
N ALA A 94 -11.45 -0.73 10.50
CA ALA A 94 -12.15 0.18 9.57
C ALA A 94 -12.52 -0.59 8.29
N ASP A 95 -13.78 -0.44 7.90
CA ASP A 95 -14.48 -0.86 6.66
C ASP A 95 -14.16 -2.21 5.96
N LYS A 96 -15.11 -3.16 6.04
CA LYS A 96 -15.02 -4.53 5.50
C LYS A 96 -15.45 -4.64 4.02
N LYS A 97 -15.29 -3.61 3.20
CA LYS A 97 -15.83 -3.59 1.81
C LYS A 97 -14.80 -3.68 0.68
N SER A 98 -13.51 -3.67 0.96
CA SER A 98 -12.42 -3.87 -0.02
C SER A 98 -11.77 -5.27 0.11
N LEU A 99 -12.54 -6.31 0.44
CA LEU A 99 -12.06 -7.69 0.53
C LEU A 99 -11.84 -8.30 -0.87
N GLY A 100 -10.73 -7.89 -1.51
CA GLY A 100 -10.39 -8.28 -2.87
C GLY A 100 -9.10 -9.08 -3.03
N PHE A 101 -8.15 -9.09 -2.09
CA PHE A 101 -6.89 -9.80 -2.29
C PHE A 101 -6.24 -10.25 -0.97
N VAL A 102 -6.77 -11.31 -0.35
CA VAL A 102 -6.01 -12.07 0.66
C VAL A 102 -5.42 -13.29 -0.02
N SER A 103 -4.09 -13.37 -0.09
CA SER A 103 -3.39 -14.55 -0.61
C SER A 103 -3.87 -15.80 0.15
N PRO A 104 -4.33 -16.86 -0.55
CA PRO A 104 -4.89 -18.08 0.07
C PRO A 104 -3.98 -18.73 1.11
N LEU A 105 -2.67 -18.50 1.04
CA LEU A 105 -1.66 -19.08 1.92
C LEU A 105 -1.82 -18.66 3.39
N VAL A 106 -2.21 -17.42 3.66
CA VAL A 106 -2.39 -16.94 5.05
C VAL A 106 -3.60 -17.60 5.73
N LYS A 107 -4.65 -17.91 4.96
CA LYS A 107 -5.79 -18.70 5.46
C LYS A 107 -5.46 -20.19 5.65
N MET A 108 -4.48 -20.71 4.93
CA MET A 108 -4.18 -22.14 4.86
C MET A 108 -3.22 -22.62 5.97
N PHE A 109 -2.36 -21.73 6.49
CA PHE A 109 -1.36 -22.06 7.51
C PHE A 109 -1.61 -21.41 8.88
N GLY A 110 -2.72 -20.68 9.05
CA GLY A 110 -3.15 -20.15 10.33
C GLY A 110 -4.00 -21.14 11.14
N LYS A 111 -3.37 -22.19 11.69
CA LYS A 111 -3.85 -22.99 12.82
C LYS A 111 -2.69 -23.42 13.70
#